data_AF-A0A087SAP6-F1
#
_entry.id   AF-A0A087SAP6-F1
#
_cell.length_a   1.000
_cell.length_b   1.000
_cell.length_c   1.000
_cell.angle_alpha   90.00
_cell.angle_beta   90.00
_cell.angle_gamma   90.00
#
_symmetry.space_group_name_H-M   'P 1'
#
loop_
_entity.id
_entity.type
_entity.pdbx_description
1 polymer ?
#
loop_
_entity_poly.entity_id
_entity_poly.type
_entity_poly.pdbx_seq_one_letter_code
_entity_poly.pdbx_strand_id
1 'polypeptide(L)' 'MGFWLGTLIFALLELLGFGIVQASGARHGNKLLKHTLVGTTVACCWMMWGIVYIAQLHPLMRPTLQG' A
#
# COMPACT_ATOMS: atom_id res chain seq x y z
N MET A 1 -2.91 -10.25 13.88
CA MET A 1 -1.56 -9.66 13.92
C MET A 1 -1.06 -9.25 12.53
N GLY A 2 -1.22 -10.08 11.47
CA GLY A 2 -0.71 -9.77 10.13
C GLY A 2 -1.30 -8.53 9.43
N PHE A 3 -2.61 -8.27 9.57
CA PHE A 3 -3.26 -7.10 8.94
C PHE A 3 -2.63 -5.75 9.37
N TRP A 4 -2.47 -5.57 10.68
CA TRP A 4 -1.90 -4.35 11.26
C TRP A 4 -0.43 -4.16 10.88
N LEU A 5 0.34 -5.25 10.82
CA LEU A 5 1.73 -5.21 10.39
C LEU A 5 1.85 -4.77 8.92
N GLY A 6 1.06 -5.36 8.02
CA GLY A 6 1.05 -4.95 6.61
C GLY A 6 0.64 -3.49 6.44
N THR A 7 -0.38 -3.04 7.16
CA THR A 7 -0.81 -1.64 7.16
C THR A 7 0.30 -0.69 7.63
N LEU A 8 1.03 -1.05 8.70
CA LEU A 8 2.20 -0.28 9.15
C LEU A 8 3.29 -0.21 8.08
N ILE A 9 3.57 -1.30 7.36
CA ILE A 9 4.56 -1.31 6.29
C ILE A 9 4.15 -0.34 5.17
N PHE A 10 2.90 -0.37 4.72
CA PHE A 10 2.42 0.57 3.70
C PHE A 10 2.46 2.03 4.18
N ALA A 11 2.12 2.30 5.44
CA ALA A 11 2.23 3.65 6.02
C ALA A 11 3.69 4.15 6.06
N LEU A 12 4.64 3.27 6.41
CA LEU A 12 6.07 3.60 6.38
C LEU A 12 6.56 3.88 4.95
N LEU A 13 6.09 3.11 3.96
CA LEU A 13 6.40 3.33 2.55
C LEU A 13 5.86 4.67 2.05
N GLU A 14 4.66 5.06 2.48
CA GLU A 14 4.09 6.39 2.17
C GLU A 14 4.98 7.50 2.75
N LEU A 15 5.30 7.43 4.04
CA LEU A 15 6.16 8.41 4.70
C LEU A 15 7.53 8.53 4.03
N LEU A 16 8.12 7.40 3.66
CA LEU A 16 9.38 7.37 2.92
C LEU A 16 9.23 8.04 1.55
N GLY A 17 8.17 7.71 0.80
CA GLY A 17 7.89 8.30 -0.50
C GLY A 17 7.71 9.82 -0.44
N PHE A 18 6.92 10.31 0.53
CA PHE A 18 6.77 11.74 0.79
C PHE A 18 8.12 12.40 1.16
N GLY A 19 8.92 11.76 2.01
CA GLY A 19 10.26 12.24 2.38
C GLY A 19 11.18 12.40 1.17
N ILE A 20 11.20 11.42 0.26
CA ILE A 20 12.00 11.46 -0.98
C ILE A 20 11.51 12.58 -1.90
N VAL A 21 10.20 12.73 -2.08
CA VAL A 21 9.64 13.82 -2.92
C VAL A 21 9.98 15.19 -2.34
N GLN A 22 9.91 15.36 -1.02
CA GLN A 22 10.31 16.61 -0.35
C GLN A 22 11.80 16.92 -0.52
N ALA A 23 12.65 15.91 -0.33
CA ALA A 23 14.10 16.02 -0.50
C ALA A 23 14.51 16.22 -1.97
N SER A 24 13.67 15.80 -2.92
CA SER A 24 13.92 16.06 -4.33
C SER A 24 13.85 17.57 -4.60
N GLY A 25 14.86 18.11 -5.29
CA GLY A 25 14.89 19.50 -5.77
C GLY A 25 13.86 19.82 -6.86
N ALA A 26 12.74 19.08 -6.92
CA ALA A 26 11.70 19.28 -7.91
C ALA A 26 11.10 20.68 -7.81
N ARG A 27 10.88 21.31 -8.96
CA ARG A 27 10.21 22.61 -9.07
C ARG A 27 8.83 22.55 -8.38
N HIS A 28 8.46 23.61 -7.67
CA HIS A 28 7.28 23.67 -6.78
C HIS A 28 5.99 23.11 -7.42
N GLY A 29 5.73 23.39 -8.70
CA GLY A 29 4.55 22.86 -9.42
C GLY A 29 4.52 21.34 -9.61
N ASN A 30 5.68 20.68 -9.70
CA ASN A 30 5.77 19.23 -9.86
C ASN A 30 5.79 18.49 -8.52
N LYS A 31 6.02 19.18 -7.40
CA LYS A 31 6.04 18.55 -6.06
C LYS A 31 4.66 18.08 -5.65
N LEU A 32 3.63 18.90 -5.85
CA LEU A 32 2.25 18.52 -5.53
C LEU A 32 1.82 17.29 -6.32
N LEU A 33 2.06 17.27 -7.63
CA LEU A 33 1.75 16.13 -8.48
C LEU A 33 2.48 14.85 -8.05
N LYS A 34 3.77 14.95 -7.67
CA LYS A 34 4.53 13.79 -7.21
C LYS A 34 4.00 13.26 -5.88
N HIS A 35 3.63 14.14 -4.95
CA HIS A 35 3.01 13.75 -3.68
C HIS A 35 1.69 13.04 -3.88
N THR A 36 0.80 13.59 -4.72
CA THR A 36 -0.49 12.95 -5.00
C THR A 36 -0.32 11.61 -5.71
N LEU A 37 0.65 11.49 -6.62
CA LEU A 37 0.93 10.23 -7.34
C LEU A 37 1.45 9.15 -6.38
N VAL A 38 2.39 9.50 -5.49
CA VAL A 38 2.92 8.59 -4.47
C VAL A 38 1.82 8.15 -3.51
N GLY A 39 1.06 9.09 -2.94
CA GLY A 39 -0.03 8.76 -2.00
C GLY A 39 -1.12 7.89 -2.64
N THR A 40 -1.55 8.23 -3.86
CA THR A 40 -2.57 7.43 -4.58
C THR A 40 -2.07 6.01 -4.87
N THR A 41 -0.80 5.87 -5.24
CA THR A 41 -0.20 4.55 -5.54
C THR A 41 -0.11 3.69 -4.29
N VAL A 42 0.34 4.25 -3.17
CA VAL A 42 0.42 3.50 -1.91
C VAL A 42 -0.97 3.11 -1.41
N ALA A 43 -1.93 4.03 -1.48
CA ALA A 43 -3.31 3.77 -1.09
C ALA A 43 -3.95 2.64 -1.93
N CYS A 44 -3.79 2.66 -3.26
CA CYS A 44 -4.38 1.62 -4.11
C CYS A 44 -3.72 0.24 -3.91
N CYS A 45 -2.40 0.20 -3.74
CA CYS A 45 -1.69 -1.03 -3.41
C CYS A 45 -2.12 -1.59 -2.04
N TRP A 46 -2.27 -0.72 -1.04
CA TRP A 46 -2.74 -1.13 0.28
C TRP A 46 -4.17 -1.69 0.23
N MET A 47 -5.08 -1.05 -0.52
CA MET A 47 -6.46 -1.53 -0.69
C MET A 47 -6.48 -2.92 -1.34
N MET A 48 -5.76 -3.11 -2.45
CA MET A 48 -5.69 -4.41 -3.14
C MET A 48 -5.18 -5.52 -2.20
N TRP A 49 -4.08 -5.24 -1.48
CA TRP A 49 -3.53 -6.19 -0.51
C TRP A 49 -4.52 -6.48 0.62
N GLY A 50 -5.17 -5.45 1.18
CA GLY A 50 -6.13 -5.57 2.27
C GLY A 50 -7.34 -6.43 1.89
N ILE A 51 -7.90 -6.23 0.69
CA ILE A 51 -9.03 -7.03 0.19
C ILE A 51 -8.64 -8.52 0.11
N VAL A 52 -7.48 -8.82 -0.49
CA VAL A 52 -6.99 -10.21 -0.62
C VAL A 52 -6.72 -10.83 0.74
N TYR A 53 -6.18 -10.08 1.69
CA TYR A 53 -5.94 -10.55 3.06
C TYR A 53 -7.25 -10.91 3.77
N ILE A 54 -8.25 -10.01 3.72
CA ILE A 54 -9.54 -10.22 4.39
C ILE A 54 -10.29 -11.41 3.78
N ALA A 55 -10.22 -11.59 2.46
CA ALA A 55 -10.84 -12.71 1.76
C ALA A 55 -10.34 -14.08 2.25
N GLN A 56 -9.13 -14.14 2.83
CA GLN A 56 -8.51 -15.38 3.30
C GLN A 56 -8.68 -15.64 4.81
N LEU A 57 -9.21 -14.69 5.60
CA LEU A 57 -9.33 -14.84 7.05
C LEU A 57 -10.33 -15.94 7.45
N HIS A 58 -11.46 -16.03 6.73
CA HIS A 58 -12.52 -17.00 6.98
C HIS A 58 -13.03 -17.56 5.65
N PRO A 59 -12.25 -18.44 4.98
CA PRO A 59 -12.61 -18.95 3.67
C PRO A 59 -13.82 -19.88 3.78
N LEU A 60 -14.82 -19.66 2.91
CA LEU A 60 -16.00 -20.54 2.84
C LEU A 60 -15.69 -21.88 2.17
N MET A 61 -14.72 -21.88 1.25
CA MET A 61 -14.30 -23.06 0.49
C MET A 61 -12.86 -23.39 0.85
N ARG A 62 -12.58 -24.68 1.09
CA ARG A 62 -11.22 -25.19 1.26
C ARG A 62 -10.75 -25.86 -0.03
N PRO A 63 -9.47 -25.74 -0.39
CA PRO A 63 -8.95 -26.42 -1.57
C PRO A 63 -9.01 -27.95 -1.38
N THR A 64 -9.58 -28.67 -2.35
CA THR A 64 -9.55 -30.13 -2.40
C THR A 64 -8.37 -30.56 -3.26
N LEU A 65 -7.37 -31.18 -2.65
CA LEU A 65 -6.23 -31.75 -3.38
C LEU A 65 -6.65 -33.12 -3.94
N GLN A 66 -6.83 -33.24 -5.25
CA GLN A 66 -6.91 -34.52 -5.94
C GLN A 66 -5.51 -34.87 -6.44
N GLY A 67 -4.77 -35.59 -5.60
CA GLY A 67 -3.50 -36.23 -5.92
C GLY A 67 -3.60 -37.72 -5.63
#